data_AF-A0A524IN83-F1
#
_entry.id   AF-A0A524IN83-F1
#
_cell.length_a   1.000
_cell.length_b   1.000
_cell.length_c   1.000
_cell.angle_alpha   90.00
_cell.angle_beta   90.00
_cell.angle_gamma   90.00
#
_symmetry.space_group_name_H-M   'P 1'
#
loop_
_entity.id
_entity.type
_entity.pdbx_description
1 polymer ?
#
loop_
_entity_poly.entity_id
_entity_poly.type
_entity_poly.pdbx_seq_one_letter_code
_entity_poly.pdbx_strand_id
1 'polypeptide(L)'
;MTDASRTAVRVTIFGDEYALRSEAGADYTRACAAHVDERVQSVHVSGHVSEPHKAAILAAMQITDELFQVRADQEGQSELVHGRIGELRKRVDVALNRGATQAELGS
;
A
#
# COMPACT_ATOMS: atom_id res chain seq x y z
N MET A 1 17.30 -1.69 29.56
CA MET A 1 16.69 -2.99 29.19
C MET A 1 16.12 -2.84 27.80
N THR A 2 16.52 -3.55 26.74
CA THR A 2 17.54 -4.57 26.49
C THR A 2 17.65 -4.59 24.96
N ASP A 3 18.88 -4.57 24.45
CA ASP A 3 19.20 -4.72 23.04
C ASP A 3 18.84 -6.16 22.61
N ALA A 4 17.58 -6.37 22.26
CA ALA A 4 17.08 -7.65 21.76
C ALA A 4 17.39 -7.73 20.26
N SER A 5 18.67 -8.00 19.96
CA SER A 5 19.16 -8.60 18.73
C SER A 5 18.51 -8.12 17.42
N ARG A 6 18.97 -6.97 16.91
CA ARG A 6 18.88 -6.62 15.48
C ARG A 6 19.75 -7.59 14.68
N THR A 7 19.32 -8.84 14.57
CA THR A 7 20.04 -9.88 13.85
C THR A 7 20.03 -9.54 12.37
N ALA A 8 21.21 -9.38 11.79
CA ALA A 8 21.34 -9.15 10.35
C ALA A 8 20.82 -10.38 9.60
N VAL A 9 19.88 -10.14 8.69
CA VAL A 9 19.28 -11.14 7.83
C VAL A 9 20.10 -11.17 6.55
N ARG A 10 20.72 -12.32 6.25
CA ARG A 10 21.41 -12.52 4.96
C ARG A 10 20.39 -12.81 3.88
N VAL A 11 20.48 -12.09 2.78
CA VAL A 11 19.64 -12.22 1.58
C VAL A 11 20.51 -12.11 0.34
N THR A 12 20.03 -12.63 -0.77
CA THR A 12 20.67 -12.48 -2.08
C THR A 12 19.72 -11.70 -2.98
N ILE A 13 20.21 -10.64 -3.61
CA ILE A 13 19.44 -9.81 -4.55
C ILE A 13 20.31 -9.62 -5.80
N PHE A 14 19.79 -10.05 -6.94
CA PHE A 14 20.43 -9.98 -8.25
C PHE A 14 21.84 -10.58 -8.28
N GLY A 15 22.04 -11.68 -7.56
CA GLY A 15 23.33 -12.38 -7.44
C GLY A 15 24.28 -11.84 -6.37
N ASP A 16 23.99 -10.68 -5.78
CA ASP A 16 24.79 -10.08 -4.72
C ASP A 16 24.23 -10.44 -3.33
N GLU A 17 25.11 -10.80 -2.39
CA GLU A 17 24.72 -11.06 -0.99
C GLU A 17 24.70 -9.77 -0.15
N TYR A 18 23.62 -9.59 0.59
CA TYR A 18 23.41 -8.46 1.49
C TYR A 18 23.09 -8.92 2.91
N ALA A 19 23.60 -8.19 3.91
CA ALA A 19 23.27 -8.38 5.32
C ALA A 19 22.37 -7.23 5.80
N LEU A 20 21.05 -7.43 5.75
CA LEU A 20 20.05 -6.41 6.06
C LEU A 20 19.65 -6.44 7.54
N ARG A 21 19.56 -5.27 8.18
CA ARG A 21 19.01 -5.11 9.53
C ARG A 21 17.61 -4.52 9.42
N SER A 22 16.61 -5.21 9.94
CA SER A 22 15.20 -4.83 9.81
C SER A 22 14.46 -5.10 11.12
N GLU A 23 13.52 -4.22 11.46
CA GLU A 23 12.66 -4.36 12.63
C GLU A 23 11.43 -5.25 12.36
N ALA A 24 11.13 -5.54 11.09
CA ALA A 24 9.99 -6.36 10.67
C ALA A 24 10.23 -7.89 10.80
N GLY A 25 11.41 -8.31 11.28
CA GLY A 25 11.78 -9.71 11.45
C GLY A 25 12.39 -10.36 10.20
N ALA A 26 12.95 -11.56 10.39
CA ALA A 26 13.77 -12.22 9.38
C ALA A 26 12.97 -12.71 8.17
N ASP A 27 11.79 -13.30 8.39
CA ASP A 27 10.97 -13.85 7.31
C ASP A 27 10.42 -12.74 6.40
N TYR A 28 9.91 -11.66 6.99
CA TYR A 28 9.42 -10.51 6.22
C TYR A 28 10.56 -9.86 5.41
N THR A 29 11.74 -9.72 6.01
CA THR A 29 12.91 -9.16 5.32
C THR A 29 13.34 -10.03 4.13
N ARG A 30 13.32 -11.36 4.29
CA ARG A 30 13.57 -12.31 3.19
C ARG A 30 12.50 -12.20 2.10
N ALA A 31 11.23 -12.06 2.47
CA ALA A 31 10.15 -11.88 1.51
C ALA A 31 10.29 -10.58 0.70
N CYS A 32 10.63 -9.46 1.35
CA CYS A 32 10.92 -8.21 0.66
C CYS A 32 12.11 -8.34 -0.29
N ALA A 33 13.20 -8.98 0.15
CA ALA A 33 14.37 -9.18 -0.69
C ALA A 33 14.06 -10.04 -1.93
N ALA A 34 13.28 -11.12 -1.75
CA ALA A 34 12.84 -11.96 -2.86
C ALA A 34 11.96 -11.20 -3.87
N HIS A 35 11.06 -10.34 -3.38
CA HIS A 35 10.24 -9.51 -4.26
C HIS A 35 11.07 -8.47 -5.04
N VAL A 36 12.04 -7.84 -4.39
CA VAL A 36 12.98 -6.94 -5.06
C VAL A 36 13.78 -7.70 -6.12
N ASP A 37 14.34 -8.86 -5.78
CA ASP A 37 15.10 -9.71 -6.70
C ASP A 37 14.31 -10.05 -7.97
N GLU A 38 13.08 -10.53 -7.81
CA GLU A 38 12.16 -10.82 -8.92
C GLU A 38 11.94 -9.60 -9.81
N ARG A 39 11.72 -8.42 -9.20
CA ARG A 39 11.49 -7.18 -9.95
C ARG A 39 12.73 -6.74 -10.73
N VAL A 40 13.91 -6.80 -10.12
CA VAL A 40 15.18 -6.49 -10.80
C VAL A 40 15.42 -7.45 -11.97
N GLN A 41 15.19 -8.74 -11.75
CA GLN A 41 15.37 -9.75 -12.79
C GLN A 41 14.38 -9.55 -13.95
N SER A 42 13.11 -9.25 -13.67
CA SER A 42 12.12 -8.92 -14.69
C SER A 42 12.53 -7.72 -15.55
N VAL A 43 12.98 -6.63 -14.91
CA VAL A 43 13.46 -5.43 -15.61
C VAL A 43 14.69 -5.75 -16.46
N HIS A 44 15.64 -6.53 -15.94
CA HIS A 44 16.84 -6.90 -16.67
C HIS A 44 16.54 -7.80 -17.89
N VAL A 45 15.73 -8.86 -17.71
CA VAL A 45 15.37 -9.82 -18.77
C VAL A 45 14.55 -9.17 -19.87
N SER A 46 13.71 -8.19 -19.54
CA SER A 46 12.92 -7.44 -20.53
C SER A 46 13.78 -6.61 -21.50
N GLY A 47 15.10 -6.58 -21.35
CA GLY A 47 16.03 -5.87 -22.25
C GLY A 47 15.99 -4.36 -22.14
N HIS A 48 15.22 -3.81 -21.19
CA HIS A 48 15.06 -2.36 -21.02
C HIS A 48 16.33 -1.71 -20.47
N VAL A 49 17.16 -2.46 -19.73
CA VAL A 49 18.35 -1.94 -19.07
C VAL A 49 19.46 -3.00 -18.99
N SER A 50 20.59 -2.73 -19.66
CA SER A 50 21.78 -3.61 -19.65
C SER A 50 22.57 -3.56 -18.33
N GLU A 51 22.59 -2.40 -17.67
CA GLU A 51 23.40 -2.19 -16.46
C GLU A 51 22.62 -2.60 -15.18
N PRO A 52 23.17 -3.50 -14.34
CA PRO A 52 22.50 -4.02 -13.13
C PRO A 52 21.96 -2.94 -12.19
N HIS A 53 22.75 -1.90 -11.93
CA HIS A 53 22.35 -0.83 -11.02
C HIS A 53 21.18 0.01 -11.56
N LYS A 54 21.12 0.25 -12.88
CA LYS A 54 19.98 0.93 -13.51
C LYS A 54 18.73 0.06 -13.48
N ALA A 55 18.87 -1.26 -13.63
CA ALA A 55 17.75 -2.19 -13.50
C ALA A 55 17.20 -2.19 -12.07
N ALA A 56 18.07 -2.15 -11.06
CA ALA A 56 17.69 -2.02 -9.66
C ALA A 56 16.93 -0.71 -9.37
N ILE A 57 17.39 0.43 -9.91
CA ILE A 57 16.70 1.72 -9.77
C ILE A 57 15.32 1.67 -10.43
N LEU A 58 15.21 1.12 -11.64
CA LEU A 58 13.92 1.03 -12.34
C LEU A 58 12.94 0.09 -11.63
N ALA A 59 13.42 -1.04 -11.09
CA ALA A 59 12.62 -1.92 -10.25
C ALA A 59 12.12 -1.20 -8.98
N ALA A 60 12.98 -0.43 -8.31
CA ALA A 60 12.59 0.36 -7.15
C ALA A 60 11.54 1.43 -7.50
N MET A 61 11.68 2.10 -8.64
CA MET A 61 10.69 3.06 -9.15
C MET A 61 9.34 2.39 -9.40
N GLN A 62 9.33 1.22 -10.02
CA GLN A 62 8.10 0.48 -10.29
C GLN A 62 7.39 0.01 -9.01
N ILE A 63 8.13 -0.54 -8.04
CA ILE A 63 7.56 -0.92 -6.73
C ILE A 63 6.99 0.31 -6.01
N THR A 64 7.67 1.46 -6.11
CA THR A 64 7.21 2.70 -5.48
C THR A 64 5.94 3.23 -6.16
N ASP A 65 5.86 3.15 -7.49
CA ASP A 65 4.66 3.51 -8.25
C ASP A 65 3.46 2.64 -7.86
N GLU A 66 3.65 1.31 -7.78
CA GLU A 66 2.62 0.37 -7.31
C GLU A 66 2.15 0.71 -5.89
N LEU A 67 3.07 1.05 -4.97
CA LEU A 67 2.73 1.52 -3.63
C LEU A 67 1.90 2.81 -3.65
N PHE A 68 2.25 3.78 -4.50
CA PHE A 68 1.54 5.05 -4.59
C PHE A 68 0.15 4.89 -5.21
N GLN A 69 0.01 4.05 -6.23
CA GLN A 69 -1.29 3.72 -6.81
C GLN A 69 -2.21 3.07 -5.76
N VAL A 70 -1.72 2.09 -5.01
CA VAL A 70 -2.51 1.43 -3.95
C VAL A 70 -2.93 2.42 -2.86
N ARG A 71 -2.08 3.38 -2.49
CA ARG A 71 -2.42 4.43 -1.51
C ARG A 71 -3.49 5.39 -2.04
N ALA A 72 -3.34 5.86 -3.29
CA ALA A 72 -4.31 6.74 -3.92
C ALA A 72 -5.68 6.05 -4.05
N ASP A 73 -5.70 4.77 -4.42
CA ASP A 73 -6.92 3.97 -4.49
C ASP A 73 -7.58 3.84 -3.11
N GLN A 74 -6.81 3.57 -2.05
CA GLN A 74 -7.34 3.50 -0.68
C GLN A 74 -7.95 4.83 -0.22
N GLU A 75 -7.30 5.96 -0.51
CA GLU A 75 -7.81 7.30 -0.22
C GLU A 75 -9.12 7.55 -0.98
N GLY A 76 -9.15 7.26 -2.28
CA GLY A 76 -10.36 7.41 -3.11
C GLY A 76 -11.52 6.53 -2.63
N GLN A 77 -11.25 5.27 -2.24
CA GLN A 77 -12.28 4.39 -1.67
C GLN A 77 -12.82 4.93 -0.34
N SER A 78 -11.95 5.46 0.52
CA SER A 78 -12.35 6.09 1.77
C SER A 78 -13.28 7.29 1.50
N GLU A 79 -12.92 8.17 0.57
CA GLU A 79 -13.75 9.32 0.19
C GLU A 79 -15.12 8.90 -0.35
N LEU A 80 -15.16 7.87 -1.22
CA LEU A 80 -16.41 7.33 -1.76
C LEU A 80 -17.33 6.80 -0.66
N VAL A 81 -16.77 6.05 0.30
CA VAL A 81 -17.53 5.51 1.43
C VAL A 81 -18.07 6.65 2.31
N HIS A 82 -17.23 7.63 2.66
CA HIS A 82 -17.65 8.79 3.44
C HIS A 82 -18.73 9.61 2.74
N GLY A 83 -18.59 9.82 1.43
CA GLY A 83 -19.59 10.51 0.60
C GLY A 83 -20.94 9.79 0.61
N ARG A 84 -20.94 8.46 0.45
CA ARG A 84 -22.16 7.64 0.51
C ARG A 84 -22.83 7.69 1.88
N ILE A 85 -22.06 7.61 2.96
CA ILE A 85 -22.58 7.75 4.33
C ILE A 85 -23.21 9.13 4.54
N GLY A 86 -22.54 10.20 4.07
CA GLY A 86 -23.06 11.56 4.15
C GLY A 86 -24.38 11.75 3.39
N GLU A 87 -24.48 11.18 2.18
CA GLU A 87 -25.71 11.19 1.39
C GLU A 87 -26.84 10.40 2.06
N LEU A 88 -26.54 9.23 2.61
CA LEU A 88 -27.51 8.42 3.34
C LEU A 88 -28.03 9.17 4.57
N ARG A 89 -27.14 9.80 5.35
CA ARG A 89 -27.51 10.64 6.49
C ARG A 89 -28.47 11.75 6.07
N LYS A 90 -28.16 12.50 5.01
CA LYS A 90 -29.05 13.56 4.49
C LYS A 90 -30.44 13.03 4.16
N ARG A 91 -30.53 11.84 3.54
CA ARG A 91 -31.83 11.22 3.21
C ARG A 91 -32.62 10.83 4.44
N VAL A 92 -31.95 10.29 5.47
CA VAL A 92 -32.58 9.97 6.76
C VAL A 92 -33.09 11.25 7.44
N ASP A 93 -32.28 12.30 7.50
CA ASP A 93 -32.66 13.60 8.08
C ASP A 93 -33.91 14.20 7.37
N VAL A 94 -33.93 14.14 6.03
CA VAL A 94 -35.08 14.61 5.23
C VAL A 94 -36.34 13.78 5.49
N ALA A 95 -36.21 12.45 5.60
CA ALA A 95 -37.35 11.58 5.85
C ALA A 95 -37.94 11.80 7.25
N LEU A 96 -37.10 11.95 8.27
CA LEU A 96 -37.53 12.23 9.64
C LEU A 96 -38.24 13.59 9.74
N ASN A 97 -37.68 14.64 9.13
CA ASN A 97 -38.27 15.97 9.17
C ASN A 97 -39.61 16.04 8.43
N ARG A 98 -39.75 15.34 7.28
CA ARG A 98 -41.03 15.25 6.56
C ARG A 98 -42.12 14.55 7.39
N GLY A 99 -41.75 13.52 8.15
CA GLY A 99 -42.66 12.83 9.07
C GLY A 99 -43.14 13.74 10.21
N ALA A 100 -42.26 14.56 10.76
CA ALA A 100 -42.62 15.56 11.77
C ALA A 100 -43.59 16.61 11.22
N THR A 101 -43.36 17.14 10.01
CA THR A 101 -44.25 18.14 9.40
C THR A 101 -45.62 17.58 9.01
N GLN A 102 -45.70 16.30 8.62
CA GLN A 102 -47.00 15.64 8.34
C GLN A 102 -47.82 15.35 9.59
N ALA A 103 -47.18 15.09 10.74
CA ALA A 103 -47.87 14.88 12.01
C ALA A 103 -48.48 16.17 12.58
N GLU A 104 -47.84 17.32 12.36
CA GLU A 104 -48.31 18.63 12.85
C GLU A 104 -49.47 19.23 12.03
N LEU A 105 -49.62 18.88 10.75
CA LEU A 105 -50.68 19.40 9.87
C LEU A 105 -51.96 18.55 9.88
N GLY A 106 -51.94 17.39 10.56
CA GLY A 106 -53.07 16.46 10.68
C GLY A 106 -53.80 16.49 12.01
N SER A 107 -53.40 17.39 12.94
CA SER A 107 -54.08 17.68 14.21
C SER A 107 -54.72 19.06 14.17
#